data_AF-G9X118-F1
#
_entry.id   AF-G9X118-F1
#
_cell.length_a   1.000
_cell.length_b   1.000
_cell.length_c   1.000
_cell.angle_alpha   90.00
_cell.angle_beta   90.00
_cell.angle_gamma   90.00
#
_symmetry.space_group_name_H-M   'P 1'
#
loop_
_entity.id
_entity.type
_entity.pdbx_description
1 polymer ?
#
loop_
_entity_poly.entity_id
_entity_poly.type
_entity_poly.pdbx_seq_one_letter_code
_entity_poly.pdbx_strand_id
1 'polypeptide(L)'
;MIIKEQQINEQIRDKEIRLIGEEGEQLGIMSAKDAQNLASSKNLDLVKISPNSNPPVCKIMDYGKYKYEIAKKEKESKKNKKSYL
;
A
#
# COMPACT_ATOMS: atom_id res chain seq x y z
N MET A 1 16.85 -0.60 -7.17
CA MET A 1 15.64 0.22 -6.99
C MET A 1 15.40 0.34 -5.51
N ILE A 2 15.20 1.56 -5.03
CA ILE A 2 14.89 1.82 -3.62
C ILE A 2 13.41 1.45 -3.45
N ILE A 3 13.13 0.40 -2.68
CA ILE A 3 11.78 0.20 -2.15
C ILE A 3 11.56 1.41 -1.24
N LYS A 4 10.84 2.42 -1.75
CA LYS A 4 10.39 3.51 -0.88
C LYS A 4 9.50 2.89 0.16
N GLU A 5 9.92 3.01 1.41
CA GLU A 5 9.12 2.59 2.56
C GLU A 5 7.80 3.35 2.50
N GLN A 6 6.69 2.61 2.44
CA GLN A 6 5.36 3.21 2.36
C GLN A 6 4.95 3.65 3.76
N GLN A 7 4.25 4.79 3.84
CA GLN A 7 3.60 5.18 5.09
C GLN A 7 2.42 4.24 5.35
N ILE A 8 2.34 3.72 6.58
CA ILE A 8 1.28 2.81 7.01
C ILE A 8 0.56 3.32 8.25
N ASN A 9 -0.71 2.94 8.40
CA ASN A 9 -1.49 3.10 9.63
C ASN A 9 -1.37 4.52 10.22
N GLU A 10 -0.86 4.67 11.45
CA GLU A 10 -0.74 5.93 12.18
C GLU A 10 0.27 6.91 11.57
N GLN A 11 1.13 6.44 10.64
CA GLN A 11 2.04 7.31 9.90
C GLN A 11 1.32 8.16 8.86
N ILE A 12 0.10 7.75 8.47
CA ILE A 12 -0.77 8.46 7.53
C ILE A 12 -1.54 9.53 8.32
N ARG A 13 -1.16 10.80 8.12
CA ARG A 13 -1.72 11.97 8.83
C ARG A 13 -2.54 12.88 7.92
N ASP A 14 -2.82 12.44 6.70
CA ASP A 14 -3.58 13.20 5.72
C ASP A 14 -5.03 13.34 6.21
N LYS A 15 -5.63 14.52 5.99
CA LYS A 15 -7.01 14.78 6.42
C LYS A 15 -8.02 13.92 5.64
N GLU A 16 -7.74 13.73 4.36
CA GLU A 16 -8.62 13.06 3.41
C GLU A 16 -7.77 12.20 2.47
N ILE A 17 -8.27 11.01 2.16
CA ILE A 17 -7.62 10.03 1.29
C ILE A 17 -8.64 9.40 0.35
N ARG A 18 -8.17 8.92 -0.81
CA ARG A 18 -8.93 7.99 -1.66
C ARG A 18 -8.62 6.57 -1.22
N LEU A 19 -9.63 5.82 -0.80
CA LEU A 19 -9.47 4.48 -0.26
C LEU A 19 -9.83 3.39 -1.28
N ILE A 20 -8.94 2.42 -1.40
CA ILE A 20 -9.15 1.15 -2.08
C ILE A 20 -9.23 0.05 -1.02
N GLY A 21 -10.24 -0.80 -1.07
CA GLY A 21 -10.36 -1.92 -0.15
C GLY A 21 -9.44 -3.10 -0.51
N GLU A 22 -9.55 -4.18 0.25
CA GLU A 22 -8.61 -5.31 0.18
C GLU A 22 -8.68 -6.06 -1.15
N GLU A 23 -9.91 -6.22 -1.67
CA GLU A 23 -10.23 -6.91 -2.93
C GLU A 23 -10.14 -5.97 -4.15
N GLY A 24 -9.76 -4.71 -3.94
CA GLY A 24 -9.59 -3.71 -5.00
C GLY A 24 -10.83 -2.84 -5.26
N GLU A 25 -11.85 -2.95 -4.41
CA GLU A 25 -13.04 -2.12 -4.45
C GLU A 25 -12.70 -0.65 -4.19
N GLN A 26 -13.34 0.27 -4.93
CA GLN A 26 -13.19 1.71 -4.72
C GLN A 26 -14.16 2.16 -3.63
N LEU A 27 -13.65 2.40 -2.41
CA LEU A 27 -14.46 2.82 -1.27
C LEU A 27 -14.68 4.35 -1.23
N GLY A 28 -14.09 5.07 -2.18
CA GLY A 28 -14.27 6.51 -2.35
C GLY A 28 -13.31 7.34 -1.52
N ILE A 29 -13.73 8.56 -1.21
CA ILE A 29 -12.92 9.54 -0.49
C ILE A 29 -13.43 9.62 0.96
N MET A 30 -12.53 9.50 1.93
CA MET A 30 -12.86 9.56 3.37
C MET A 30 -11.68 10.05 4.21
N SER A 31 -11.91 10.23 5.52
CA SER A 31 -10.83 10.60 6.44
C SER A 31 -9.83 9.45 6.61
N ALA A 32 -8.56 9.79 6.86
CA ALA A 32 -7.56 8.77 7.19
C ALA A 32 -7.93 8.00 8.47
N LYS A 33 -8.65 8.64 9.40
CA LYS A 33 -9.07 8.00 10.64
C LYS A 33 -10.12 6.91 10.41
N ASP A 34 -11.11 7.17 9.57
CA ASP A 34 -12.15 6.17 9.24
C ASP A 34 -11.55 4.99 8.47
N ALA A 35 -10.63 5.28 7.54
CA ALA A 35 -9.91 4.25 6.81
C ALA A 35 -9.01 3.39 7.71
N GLN A 36 -8.33 4.00 8.70
CA GLN A 36 -7.56 3.26 9.71
C GLN A 36 -8.47 2.33 10.51
N ASN A 37 -9.62 2.83 10.97
CA ASN A 37 -10.59 2.01 11.72
C ASN A 37 -11.11 0.83 10.88
N LEU A 38 -11.35 1.05 9.57
CA LEU A 38 -11.77 -0.01 8.65
C LEU A 38 -10.67 -1.05 8.39
N ALA A 39 -9.42 -0.62 8.28
CA ALA A 39 -8.29 -1.55 8.18
C ALA A 39 -8.15 -2.38 9.46
N SER A 40 -8.22 -1.73 10.64
CA SER A 40 -8.15 -2.41 11.94
C SER A 40 -9.28 -3.39 12.17
N SER A 41 -10.53 -3.08 11.78
CA SER A 41 -11.66 -4.00 11.93
C SER A 41 -11.52 -5.28 11.10
N LYS A 42 -10.69 -5.23 10.05
CA LYS A 42 -10.34 -6.37 9.19
C LYS A 42 -9.02 -7.05 9.59
N ASN A 43 -8.33 -6.57 10.64
CA ASN A 43 -6.98 -6.99 11.01
C ASN A 43 -5.96 -6.83 9.86
N LEU A 44 -6.11 -5.75 9.07
CA LEU A 44 -5.23 -5.40 7.96
C LEU A 44 -4.59 -4.03 8.19
N ASP A 45 -3.65 -3.66 7.32
CA ASP A 45 -2.97 -2.37 7.33
C ASP A 45 -3.59 -1.41 6.33
N LEU A 46 -3.67 -0.13 6.71
CA LEU A 46 -3.86 0.96 5.77
C LEU A 46 -2.51 1.39 5.21
N VAL A 47 -2.29 1.19 3.91
CA VAL A 47 -1.02 1.48 3.25
C VAL A 47 -1.20 2.61 2.24
N LYS A 48 -0.41 3.68 2.36
CA LYS A 48 -0.41 4.79 1.40
C LYS A 48 0.38 4.38 0.15
N ILE A 49 -0.31 4.04 -0.94
CA ILE A 49 0.31 3.52 -2.18
C ILE A 49 0.64 4.60 -3.21
N SER A 50 -0.03 5.76 -3.15
CA SER A 50 0.24 6.90 -4.03
C SER A 50 0.25 8.21 -3.23
N PRO A 51 1.40 8.58 -2.63
CA PRO A 51 1.49 9.77 -1.79
C PRO A 51 1.36 11.08 -2.57
N ASN A 52 1.63 11.08 -3.88
CA ASN A 52 1.64 12.28 -4.71
C ASN A 52 0.28 12.60 -5.35
N SER A 53 -0.76 11.79 -5.09
CA SER A 53 -2.11 12.05 -5.60
C SER A 53 -2.85 13.06 -4.72
N ASN A 54 -3.86 13.72 -5.29
CA ASN A 54 -4.75 14.61 -4.53
C ASN A 54 -6.22 14.14 -4.67
N PRO A 55 -6.84 13.59 -3.61
CA PRO A 55 -6.23 13.20 -2.33
C PRO A 55 -5.28 12.00 -2.48
N PRO A 56 -4.34 11.76 -1.52
CA PRO A 56 -3.46 10.60 -1.54
C PRO A 56 -4.24 9.28 -1.63
N VAL A 57 -3.71 8.31 -2.38
CA VAL A 57 -4.37 7.00 -2.52
C VAL A 57 -3.82 6.03 -1.48
N CYS A 58 -4.72 5.47 -0.69
CA CYS A 58 -4.42 4.43 0.28
C CYS A 58 -5.18 3.15 -0.07
N LYS A 59 -4.60 2.00 0.28
CA LYS A 59 -5.21 0.69 0.10
C LYS A 59 -5.16 -0.11 1.41
N ILE A 60 -6.24 -0.82 1.73
CA ILE A 60 -6.26 -1.81 2.81
C ILE A 60 -5.59 -3.10 2.31
N MET A 61 -4.57 -3.59 3.00
CA MET A 61 -3.89 -4.85 2.65
C MET A 61 -3.02 -5.38 3.80
N ASP A 62 -2.55 -6.62 3.68
CA ASP A 62 -1.46 -7.13 4.54
C ASP A 62 -0.12 -6.57 4.04
N TYR A 63 0.46 -5.63 4.77
CA TYR A 63 1.71 -4.98 4.37
C TYR A 63 2.92 -5.92 4.44
N GLY A 64 2.92 -6.86 5.39
CA GLY A 64 3.98 -7.86 5.53
C GLY A 64 4.06 -8.77 4.31
N LYS A 65 2.92 -9.33 3.91
CA LYS A 65 2.79 -10.14 2.69
C LYS A 65 3.13 -9.34 1.44
N TYR A 66 2.65 -8.10 1.33
CA TYR A 66 2.97 -7.23 0.21
C TYR A 66 4.48 -7.00 0.03
N LYS A 67 5.19 -6.69 1.13
CA LYS A 67 6.65 -6.52 1.12
C LYS A 67 7.38 -7.80 0.69
N TYR A 68 6.93 -8.96 1.18
CA TYR A 68 7.50 -10.24 0.80
C TYR A 68 7.36 -10.50 -0.70
N GLU A 69 6.16 -10.31 -1.26
CA GLU A 69 5.88 -10.51 -2.68
C GLU A 69 6.70 -9.57 -3.58
N ILE A 70 6.85 -8.30 -3.19
CA ILE A 70 7.74 -7.36 -3.91
C ILE A 70 9.18 -7.85 -3.88
N ALA A 71 9.70 -8.20 -2.69
CA ALA A 71 11.07 -8.66 -2.55
C ALA A 71 11.34 -9.93 -3.36
N LYS A 72 10.36 -10.84 -3.43
CA LYS A 72 10.43 -12.05 -4.25
C LYS A 72 10.46 -11.72 -5.75
N LYS A 73 9.53 -10.89 -6.23
CA LYS A 73 9.49 -10.44 -7.64
C LYS A 73 10.76 -9.71 -8.06
N GLU A 74 11.34 -8.89 -7.19
CA GLU A 74 12.61 -8.20 -7.46
C GLU A 74 13.77 -9.19 -7.60
N LYS A 75 13.85 -10.21 -6.73
CA LYS A 75 14.87 -11.26 -6.81
C LYS A 75 14.75 -12.05 -8.11
N GLU A 76 13.54 -12.42 -8.51
CA GLU A 76 13.27 -13.12 -9.78
C GLU A 76 13.64 -12.25 -10.99
N SER A 77 13.25 -10.97 -10.98
CA SER A 77 13.57 -10.02 -12.05
C SER A 77 15.07 -9.78 -12.23
N LYS A 78 15.84 -9.77 -11.13
CA LYS A 78 17.31 -9.66 -11.16
C LYS A 78 17.99 -10.92 -11.72
N LYS A 79 17.43 -12.10 -11.46
CA LYS A 79 17.95 -13.37 -12.02
C LYS A 79 17.73 -13.43 -13.54
N ASN A 80 16.55 -13.03 -14.00
CA ASN A 80 16.22 -13.06 -15.44
C ASN A 80 17.02 -12.03 -16.26
N LYS A 81 17.38 -10.88 -15.67
CA LYS A 81 18.28 -9.90 -16.32
C LYS A 81 19.71 -10.39 -16.55
N LYS A 82 20.15 -11.45 -15.85
CA LYS A 82 21.51 -12.01 -16.01
C LYS A 82 21.64 -12.98 -17.19
N SER A 83 20.54 -13.34 -17.85
CA SER A 83 20.51 -14.36 -18.91
C SER A 83 20.46 -13.80 -20.35
N TYR A 84 20.67 -12.50 -20.54
CA TYR A 84 20.67 -11.82 -21.85
C TYR A 84 21.96 -11.00 -22.09
N LEU A 85 23.08 -11.41 -21.51
CA LEU A 85 24.41 -10.88 -21.82
C LEU A 85 25.35 -12.03 -22.18
#